data_AF-A0A8C7A461-F1
#
_entry.id   AF-A0A8C7A461-F1
#
_cell.length_a   1.000
_cell.length_b   1.000
_cell.length_c   1.000
_cell.angle_alpha   90.00
_cell.angle_beta   90.00
_cell.angle_gamma   90.00
#
_symmetry.space_group_name_H-M   'P 1'
#
loop_
_entity.id
_entity.type
_entity.pdbx_description
1 polymer ?
#
loop_
_entity_poly.entity_id
_entity_poly.type
_entity_poly.pdbx_seq_one_letter_code
_entity_poly.pdbx_strand_id
1 'polypeptide(L)'
;MALTAHFEEASTAKERSKIAKLGAFCCGLSLCNQHTIVLYIICIVPWVLFRLFQKKELSLGHLLKLGLCFLAGLLPYLYLPASSYLNRARWTWGDQTTLQGFLTHFLREEYGTFSLVNTGHFLTDFLLKLCCSRTFLSIGNLLLFFYRTERQNLPVIWLFTGMLCVYSLFFAWRANLDITKPLFMGVVERFWMQSNAVVAVLAGLGLARLVPLAGAALQTRRVPPCLEWLPALALVASQIWANYRYQIPWERAG
;
A
#
# COMPACT_ATOMS: atom_id res chain seq x y z
N MET A 1 5.81 2.21 -4.32
CA MET A 1 5.22 2.18 -5.67
C MET A 1 5.98 3.08 -6.64
N ALA A 2 6.00 4.42 -6.48
CA ALA A 2 6.75 5.30 -7.39
C ALA A 2 8.24 4.95 -7.50
N LEU A 3 8.94 4.77 -6.38
CA LEU A 3 10.35 4.34 -6.36
C LEU A 3 10.56 2.97 -7.05
N THR A 4 9.57 2.08 -6.99
CA THR A 4 9.63 0.76 -7.63
C THR A 4 9.56 0.88 -9.15
N ALA A 5 8.71 1.77 -9.67
CA ALA A 5 8.64 2.06 -11.10
C ALA A 5 9.92 2.72 -11.60
N HIS A 6 10.40 3.76 -10.91
CA HIS A 6 11.68 4.41 -11.26
C HIS A 6 12.88 3.46 -11.17
N PHE A 7 12.87 2.51 -10.23
CA PHE A 7 13.92 1.50 -10.13
C PHE A 7 13.97 0.60 -11.38
N GLU A 8 12.81 0.24 -11.93
CA GLU A 8 12.72 -0.56 -13.15
C GLU A 8 13.14 0.24 -14.40
N GLU A 9 12.73 1.50 -14.48
CA GLU A 9 13.03 2.40 -15.60
C GLU A 9 14.49 2.89 -15.61
N ALA A 10 15.16 2.87 -14.45
CA ALA A 10 16.53 3.37 -14.31
C ALA A 10 17.49 2.63 -15.26
N SER A 11 18.17 3.39 -16.10
CA SER A 11 19.08 2.86 -17.13
C SER A 11 20.46 2.48 -16.55
N THR A 12 20.94 3.25 -15.57
CA THR A 12 22.28 3.10 -15.00
C THR A 12 22.31 2.37 -13.65
N ALA A 13 23.39 1.62 -13.39
CA ALA A 13 23.60 0.93 -12.11
C ALA A 13 23.66 1.91 -10.92
N LYS A 14 24.25 3.09 -11.14
CA LYS A 14 24.38 4.14 -10.12
C LYS A 14 23.01 4.67 -9.69
N GLU A 15 22.13 4.90 -10.66
CA GLU A 15 20.76 5.35 -10.42
C GLU A 15 19.94 4.27 -9.71
N ARG A 16 19.96 3.03 -10.19
CA ARG A 16 19.32 1.89 -9.51
C ARG A 16 19.76 1.76 -8.06
N SER A 17 21.05 1.87 -7.78
CA SER A 17 21.58 1.81 -6.41
C SER A 17 21.10 2.99 -5.54
N LYS A 18 20.98 4.20 -6.08
CA LYS A 18 20.41 5.34 -5.35
C LYS A 18 18.94 5.11 -5.00
N ILE A 19 18.15 4.68 -5.98
CA ILE A 19 16.71 4.43 -5.80
C ILE A 19 16.49 3.27 -4.82
N ALA A 20 17.28 2.20 -4.90
CA ALA A 20 17.19 1.09 -3.96
C ALA A 20 17.48 1.50 -2.51
N LYS A 21 18.48 2.37 -2.28
CA LYS A 21 18.80 2.90 -0.94
C LYS A 21 17.68 3.79 -0.40
N LEU A 22 17.16 4.70 -1.23
CA LEU A 22 16.02 5.53 -0.87
C LEU A 22 14.78 4.67 -0.58
N GLY A 23 14.54 3.64 -1.40
CA GLY A 23 13.49 2.65 -1.21
C GLY A 23 13.64 1.89 0.11
N ALA A 24 14.85 1.45 0.45
CA ALA A 24 15.15 0.78 1.72
C ALA A 24 14.85 1.69 2.91
N PHE A 25 15.30 2.94 2.87
CA PHE A 25 14.98 3.96 3.88
C PHE A 25 13.47 4.19 4.00
N CYS A 26 12.76 4.36 2.88
CA CYS A 26 11.31 4.51 2.86
C CYS A 26 10.57 3.28 3.40
N CYS A 27 11.09 2.06 3.19
CA CYS A 27 10.51 0.84 3.76
C CYS A 27 10.61 0.85 5.29
N GLY A 28 11.76 1.24 5.84
CA GLY A 28 11.93 1.41 7.29
C GLY A 28 10.98 2.47 7.86
N LEU A 29 10.95 3.65 7.23
CA LEU A 29 10.07 4.75 7.63
C LEU A 29 8.58 4.37 7.55
N SER A 30 8.19 3.57 6.55
CA SER A 30 6.81 3.12 6.39
C SER A 30 6.37 2.19 7.52
N LEU A 31 7.28 1.36 8.05
CA LEU A 31 6.97 0.49 9.19
C LEU A 31 6.61 1.31 10.43
N CYS A 32 7.33 2.41 10.68
CA CYS A 32 7.03 3.35 11.76
C CYS A 32 5.62 3.94 11.68
N ASN A 33 5.06 4.07 10.48
CA ASN A 33 3.70 4.54 10.27
C ASN A 33 2.67 3.41 10.36
N GLN A 34 2.92 2.28 9.70
CA GLN A 34 1.93 1.21 9.58
C GLN A 34 2.59 -0.17 9.44
N HIS A 35 2.48 -1.03 10.45
CA HIS A 35 3.07 -2.37 10.45
C HIS A 35 2.57 -3.28 9.31
N THR A 36 1.33 -3.13 8.84
CA THR A 36 0.79 -3.96 7.73
C THR A 36 1.51 -3.71 6.40
N ILE A 37 2.32 -2.65 6.27
CA ILE A 37 3.18 -2.43 5.10
C ILE A 37 4.22 -3.54 4.94
N VAL A 38 4.51 -4.31 6.00
CA VAL A 38 5.40 -5.48 5.92
C VAL A 38 4.97 -6.44 4.82
N LEU A 39 3.66 -6.61 4.58
CA LEU A 39 3.11 -7.44 3.51
C LEU A 39 3.48 -6.96 2.11
N TYR A 40 3.77 -5.67 1.94
CA TYR A 40 4.30 -5.13 0.69
C TYR A 40 5.82 -5.26 0.62
N ILE A 41 6.51 -5.02 1.74
CA ILE A 41 7.97 -5.13 1.83
C ILE A 41 8.43 -6.56 1.49
N ILE A 42 7.72 -7.59 1.97
CA ILE A 42 8.04 -8.99 1.64
C ILE A 42 7.89 -9.32 0.16
N CYS A 43 7.11 -8.56 -0.62
CA CYS A 43 7.03 -8.71 -2.07
C CYS A 43 8.11 -7.87 -2.77
N ILE A 44 8.27 -6.61 -2.37
CA ILE A 44 9.16 -5.64 -3.02
C ILE A 44 10.63 -6.00 -2.81
N VAL A 45 11.04 -6.36 -1.59
CA VAL A 45 12.46 -6.60 -1.27
C VAL A 45 13.02 -7.78 -2.06
N PRO A 46 12.41 -8.99 -2.04
CA PRO A 46 12.91 -10.10 -2.85
C PRO A 46 12.92 -9.78 -4.34
N TRP A 47 11.92 -9.06 -4.84
CA TRP A 47 11.87 -8.64 -6.23
C TRP A 47 13.04 -7.70 -6.59
N VAL A 48 13.29 -6.64 -5.81
CA VAL A 48 14.41 -5.70 -6.03
C VAL A 48 15.75 -6.45 -5.96
N LEU A 49 15.94 -7.31 -4.96
CA LEU A 49 17.17 -8.09 -4.81
C LEU A 49 17.38 -9.05 -5.99
N PHE A 50 16.32 -9.70 -6.46
CA PHE A 50 16.35 -10.55 -7.65
C PHE A 50 16.73 -9.75 -8.91
N ARG A 51 16.18 -8.54 -9.10
CA ARG A 51 16.55 -7.66 -10.24
C ARG A 51 18.01 -7.23 -10.16
N LEU A 52 18.50 -6.83 -9.00
CA LEU A 52 19.91 -6.48 -8.79
C LEU A 52 20.83 -7.68 -9.04
N PHE A 53 20.43 -8.88 -8.62
CA PHE A 53 21.16 -10.12 -8.87
C PHE A 53 21.25 -10.45 -10.36
N GLN A 54 20.12 -10.40 -11.08
CA GLN A 54 20.06 -10.61 -12.54
C GLN A 54 20.96 -9.63 -13.31
N LYS A 55 21.08 -8.39 -12.84
CA LYS A 55 21.95 -7.36 -13.42
C LYS A 55 23.42 -7.46 -12.95
N LYS A 56 23.77 -8.42 -12.09
CA LYS A 56 25.11 -8.58 -11.46
C LYS A 56 25.56 -7.33 -10.67
N GLU A 57 24.61 -6.60 -10.10
CA GLU A 57 24.83 -5.38 -9.31
C GLU A 57 24.75 -5.62 -7.80
N LEU A 58 24.47 -6.87 -7.41
CA LEU A 58 24.36 -7.29 -6.02
C LEU A 58 25.73 -7.70 -5.48
N SER A 59 26.17 -7.03 -4.42
CA SER A 59 27.36 -7.38 -3.65
C SER A 59 27.04 -7.33 -2.17
N LEU A 60 27.85 -8.00 -1.34
CA LEU A 60 27.67 -7.97 0.12
C LEU A 60 27.71 -6.53 0.67
N GLY A 61 28.66 -5.71 0.20
CA GLY A 61 28.73 -4.30 0.58
C GLY A 61 27.52 -3.48 0.15
N HIS A 62 26.88 -3.82 -0.98
CA HIS A 62 25.63 -3.20 -1.39
C HIS A 62 24.47 -3.62 -0.47
N LEU A 63 24.35 -4.90 -0.15
CA LEU A 63 23.36 -5.42 0.81
C LEU A 63 23.47 -4.74 2.18
N LEU A 64 24.70 -4.60 2.71
CA LEU A 64 24.96 -3.90 3.96
C LEU A 64 24.50 -2.44 3.90
N LYS A 65 24.79 -1.73 2.80
CA LYS A 65 24.31 -0.34 2.61
C LYS A 65 22.78 -0.25 2.58
N LEU A 66 22.11 -1.19 1.91
CA LEU A 66 20.64 -1.24 1.90
C LEU A 66 20.08 -1.51 3.31
N GLY A 67 20.68 -2.44 4.05
CA GLY A 67 20.33 -2.71 5.44
C GLY A 67 20.50 -1.49 6.33
N LEU A 68 21.63 -0.78 6.24
CA LEU A 68 21.87 0.48 6.98
C LEU A 68 20.85 1.57 6.61
N CYS A 69 20.51 1.73 5.32
CA CYS A 69 19.47 2.67 4.91
C CYS A 69 18.09 2.30 5.49
N PHE A 70 17.74 1.02 5.50
CA PHE A 70 16.50 0.53 6.11
C PHE A 70 16.46 0.80 7.61
N LEU A 71 17.55 0.48 8.33
CA LEU A 71 17.67 0.76 9.77
C LEU A 71 17.59 2.27 10.06
N ALA A 72 18.19 3.11 9.21
CA ALA A 72 18.05 4.56 9.32
C ALA A 72 16.59 5.03 9.17
N GLY A 73 15.78 4.33 8.36
CA GLY A 73 14.34 4.60 8.27
C GLY A 73 13.56 4.26 9.55
N LEU A 74 14.07 3.34 10.37
CA LEU A 74 13.46 2.93 11.66
C LEU A 74 13.80 3.87 12.83
N LEU A 75 14.66 4.88 12.62
CA LEU A 75 15.05 5.84 13.66
C LEU A 75 13.86 6.46 14.43
N PRO A 76 12.69 6.77 13.82
CA PRO A 76 11.54 7.27 14.58
C PRO A 76 11.11 6.37 15.73
N TYR A 77 11.33 5.04 15.67
CA TYR A 77 11.01 4.14 16.79
C TYR A 77 11.87 4.39 18.03
N LEU A 78 13.07 4.97 17.89
CA LEU A 78 13.91 5.32 19.04
C LEU A 78 13.28 6.40 19.93
N TYR A 79 12.33 7.17 19.39
CA TYR A 79 11.57 8.12 20.18
C TYR A 79 10.76 7.44 21.30
N LEU A 80 10.29 6.20 21.09
CA LEU A 80 9.49 5.48 22.08
C LEU A 80 10.27 5.25 23.38
N PRO A 81 11.41 4.51 23.40
CA PRO A 81 12.17 4.31 24.63
C PRO A 81 12.73 5.62 25.18
N ALA A 82 13.14 6.57 24.33
CA ALA A 82 13.66 7.86 24.78
C ALA A 82 12.60 8.70 25.52
N SER A 83 11.39 8.78 24.97
CA SER A 83 10.28 9.54 25.59
C SER A 83 9.76 8.88 26.87
N SER A 84 9.78 7.55 26.93
CA SER A 84 9.46 6.76 28.11
C SER A 84 10.49 6.99 29.24
N TYR A 85 11.80 6.89 28.93
CA TYR A 85 12.86 7.13 29.90
C TYR A 85 12.87 8.57 30.46
N LEU A 86 12.58 9.55 29.60
CA LEU A 86 12.52 10.97 29.99
C LEU A 86 11.20 11.37 30.65
N ASN A 87 10.25 10.45 30.85
CA ASN A 87 8.89 10.71 31.35
C ASN A 87 8.18 11.87 30.61
N ARG A 88 8.50 12.07 29.32
CA ARG A 88 7.91 13.15 28.51
C ARG A 88 6.59 12.75 27.87
N ALA A 89 6.38 11.46 27.65
CA ALA A 89 5.14 10.98 27.06
C ALA A 89 4.05 10.91 28.13
N ARG A 90 3.06 11.82 28.05
CA ARG A 90 1.94 11.87 29.00
C ARG A 90 0.92 10.74 28.81
N TRP A 91 0.90 10.13 27.62
CA TRP A 91 -0.07 9.11 27.20
C TRP A 91 0.64 8.03 26.38
N THR A 92 1.38 7.15 27.04
CA THR A 92 2.02 5.97 26.42
C THR A 92 1.35 4.68 26.87
N TRP A 93 1.22 3.74 25.94
CA TRP A 93 0.66 2.42 26.18
C TRP A 93 1.77 1.45 26.59
N GLY A 94 1.82 1.12 27.88
CA GLY A 94 2.85 0.26 28.48
C GLY A 94 4.15 1.01 28.82
N ASP A 95 5.10 0.29 29.41
CA ASP A 95 6.46 0.75 29.69
C ASP A 95 7.40 0.31 28.56
N GLN A 96 8.12 1.24 27.94
CA GLN A 96 9.09 0.96 26.86
C GLN A 96 10.55 1.19 27.30
N THR A 97 10.82 1.33 28.60
CA THR A 97 12.19 1.50 29.13
C THR A 97 13.02 0.22 29.03
N THR A 98 12.37 -0.95 29.02
CA THR A 98 13.02 -2.26 28.85
C THR A 98 12.93 -2.74 27.40
N LEU A 99 13.88 -3.59 26.96
CA LEU A 99 13.84 -4.20 25.63
C LEU A 99 12.55 -5.03 25.43
N GLN A 100 12.11 -5.76 26.45
CA GLN A 100 10.87 -6.53 26.41
C GLN A 100 9.66 -5.60 26.24
N GLY A 101 9.56 -4.54 27.04
CA GLY A 101 8.46 -3.58 26.92
C GLY A 101 8.42 -2.87 25.57
N PHE A 102 9.59 -2.50 25.04
CA PHE A 102 9.71 -2.02 23.66
C PHE A 102 9.23 -3.05 22.64
N LEU A 103 9.63 -4.31 22.76
CA LEU A 103 9.23 -5.37 21.83
C LEU A 103 7.72 -5.66 21.92
N THR A 104 7.14 -5.71 23.11
CA THR A 104 5.69 -5.89 23.33
C THR A 104 4.91 -4.76 22.65
N HIS A 105 5.36 -3.51 22.80
CA HIS A 105 4.75 -2.36 22.14
C HIS A 105 4.96 -2.38 20.62
N PHE A 106 6.19 -2.62 20.16
CA PHE A 106 6.56 -2.67 18.74
C PHE A 106 5.83 -3.79 17.99
N LEU A 107 5.77 -4.99 18.57
CA LEU A 107 5.04 -6.13 17.99
C LEU A 107 3.53 -6.01 18.17
N ARG A 108 3.06 -4.99 18.89
CA ARG A 108 1.65 -4.73 19.16
C ARG A 108 0.96 -5.95 19.81
N GLU A 109 1.69 -6.64 20.68
CA GLU A 109 1.24 -7.88 21.31
C GLU A 109 -0.05 -7.69 22.12
N GLU A 110 -0.16 -6.56 22.82
CA GLU A 110 -1.33 -6.19 23.63
C GLU A 110 -2.61 -5.99 22.81
N TYR A 111 -2.50 -5.75 21.50
CA TYR A 111 -3.66 -5.61 20.60
C TYR A 111 -4.17 -6.96 20.08
N GLY A 112 -3.52 -8.07 20.45
CA GLY A 112 -3.83 -9.41 19.93
C GLY A 112 -3.15 -9.64 18.58
N THR A 113 -1.83 -9.77 18.57
CA THR A 113 -1.05 -10.09 17.37
C THR A 113 -1.58 -11.39 16.76
N PHE A 114 -2.16 -11.27 15.57
CA PHE A 114 -2.81 -12.39 14.90
C PHE A 114 -4.02 -12.98 15.65
N SER A 115 -4.80 -12.18 16.38
CA SER A 115 -6.16 -12.52 16.83
C SER A 115 -7.20 -11.46 16.42
N LEU A 116 -7.87 -11.69 15.29
CA LEU A 116 -9.17 -11.10 14.98
C LEU A 116 -10.13 -12.28 15.01
N VAL A 117 -11.22 -12.16 15.78
CA VAL A 117 -12.26 -13.18 16.00
C VAL A 117 -12.55 -13.96 14.71
N ASN A 118 -12.63 -15.30 14.76
CA ASN A 118 -12.75 -16.18 13.58
C ASN A 118 -14.16 -16.81 13.49
N THR A 119 -14.90 -16.54 12.41
CA THR A 119 -16.28 -16.98 12.13
C THR A 119 -16.36 -17.46 10.68
N GLY A 120 -15.62 -18.51 10.36
CA GLY A 120 -16.00 -19.60 9.42
C GLY A 120 -16.26 -19.31 7.93
N HIS A 121 -16.58 -18.09 7.49
CA HIS A 121 -17.14 -17.82 6.16
C HIS A 121 -16.20 -17.00 5.26
N PHE A 122 -14.95 -17.47 5.10
CA PHE A 122 -13.85 -16.76 4.42
C PHE A 122 -14.17 -16.24 3.00
N LEU A 123 -14.73 -17.07 2.11
CA LEU A 123 -14.94 -16.71 0.70
C LEU A 123 -16.08 -15.71 0.49
N THR A 124 -17.22 -15.93 1.15
CA THR A 124 -18.38 -15.03 1.08
C THR A 124 -18.05 -13.68 1.71
N ASP A 125 -17.38 -13.69 2.87
CA ASP A 125 -16.94 -12.47 3.53
C ASP A 125 -15.88 -11.72 2.72
N PHE A 126 -14.95 -12.44 2.09
CA PHE A 126 -13.95 -11.84 1.23
C PHE A 126 -14.60 -11.11 0.05
N LEU A 127 -15.51 -11.79 -0.65
CA LEU A 127 -16.21 -11.20 -1.79
C LEU A 127 -17.11 -10.04 -1.37
N LEU A 128 -17.81 -10.14 -0.22
CA LEU A 128 -18.60 -9.04 0.33
C LEU A 128 -17.75 -7.84 0.73
N LYS A 129 -16.58 -8.05 1.34
CA LYS A 129 -15.64 -7.00 1.76
C LYS A 129 -14.91 -6.37 0.57
N LEU A 130 -14.59 -7.16 -0.45
CA LEU A 130 -14.03 -6.69 -1.72
C LEU A 130 -15.07 -5.91 -2.54
N CYS A 131 -16.35 -6.32 -2.50
CA CYS A 131 -17.47 -5.55 -3.05
C CYS A 131 -17.74 -4.25 -2.26
N CYS A 132 -17.72 -4.30 -0.93
CA CYS A 132 -17.93 -3.14 -0.07
C CYS A 132 -16.84 -2.08 -0.20
N SER A 133 -15.60 -2.49 -0.46
CA SER A 133 -14.47 -1.55 -0.61
C SER A 133 -14.52 -0.69 -1.88
N ARG A 134 -15.60 -0.77 -2.69
CA ARG A 134 -15.83 0.03 -3.91
C ARG A 134 -14.74 -0.14 -4.99
N THR A 135 -13.91 -1.15 -4.82
CA THR A 135 -12.76 -1.53 -5.65
C THR A 135 -13.17 -2.02 -7.04
N PHE A 136 -14.45 -2.39 -7.23
CA PHE A 136 -14.98 -2.98 -8.45
C PHE A 136 -14.88 -2.10 -9.69
N LEU A 137 -15.03 -0.77 -9.54
CA LEU A 137 -14.86 0.19 -10.65
C LEU A 137 -13.43 0.20 -11.21
N SER A 138 -12.46 -0.32 -10.46
CA SER A 138 -11.05 -0.37 -10.86
C SER A 138 -10.61 -1.74 -11.39
N ILE A 139 -11.32 -2.83 -11.09
CA ILE A 139 -10.96 -4.19 -11.59
C ILE A 139 -11.14 -4.28 -13.11
N GLY A 140 -12.22 -3.70 -13.66
CA GLY A 140 -12.45 -3.65 -15.12
C GLY A 140 -11.36 -2.87 -15.87
N ASN A 141 -10.89 -1.77 -15.28
CA ASN A 141 -9.76 -0.99 -15.79
C ASN A 141 -8.43 -1.75 -15.71
N LEU A 142 -8.23 -2.53 -14.64
CA LEU A 142 -7.08 -3.42 -14.45
C LEU A 142 -7.00 -4.51 -15.53
N LEU A 143 -8.12 -5.17 -15.85
CA LEU A 143 -8.18 -6.23 -16.85
C LEU A 143 -7.90 -5.72 -18.28
N LEU A 144 -8.46 -4.56 -18.65
CA LEU A 144 -8.13 -3.90 -19.93
C LEU A 144 -6.67 -3.43 -19.99
N PHE A 145 -6.11 -2.96 -18.88
CA PHE A 145 -4.71 -2.55 -18.80
C PHE A 145 -3.74 -3.73 -19.00
N PHE A 146 -4.02 -4.88 -18.38
CA PHE A 146 -3.23 -6.09 -18.56
C PHE A 146 -3.22 -6.57 -20.03
N TYR A 147 -4.37 -6.52 -20.70
CA TYR A 147 -4.51 -6.97 -22.09
C TYR A 147 -3.60 -6.22 -23.07
N ARG A 148 -3.33 -4.93 -22.82
CA ARG A 148 -2.62 -4.06 -23.77
C ARG A 148 -1.25 -3.58 -23.26
N THR A 149 -0.70 -4.26 -22.27
CA THR A 149 0.58 -3.87 -21.66
C THR A 149 1.77 -4.28 -22.51
N GLU A 150 2.63 -3.30 -22.84
CA GLU A 150 3.95 -3.57 -23.41
C GLU A 150 4.83 -4.37 -22.45
N ARG A 151 5.59 -5.32 -23.00
CA ARG A 151 6.41 -6.30 -22.25
C ARG A 151 7.32 -5.68 -21.18
N GLN A 152 7.73 -4.42 -21.36
CA GLN A 152 8.68 -3.72 -20.49
C GLN A 152 8.09 -3.34 -19.12
N ASN A 153 6.78 -3.09 -19.03
CA ASN A 153 6.12 -2.69 -17.78
C ASN A 153 5.56 -3.87 -16.98
N LEU A 154 5.51 -5.07 -17.59
CA LEU A 154 4.95 -6.27 -16.97
C LEU A 154 5.56 -6.61 -15.60
N PRO A 155 6.88 -6.51 -15.36
CA PRO A 155 7.44 -6.90 -14.05
C PRO A 155 6.90 -6.08 -12.88
N VAL A 156 6.76 -4.75 -13.05
CA VAL A 156 6.24 -3.86 -12.01
C VAL A 156 4.75 -4.08 -11.79
N ILE A 157 4.01 -4.32 -12.87
CA ILE A 157 2.57 -4.61 -12.81
C ILE A 157 2.33 -5.93 -12.08
N TRP A 158 3.08 -6.99 -12.40
CA TRP A 158 3.00 -8.27 -11.70
C TRP A 158 3.36 -8.13 -10.23
N LEU A 159 4.37 -7.31 -9.90
CA LEU A 159 4.70 -7.02 -8.50
C LEU A 159 3.54 -6.33 -7.77
N PHE A 160 2.94 -5.29 -8.35
CA PHE A 160 1.82 -4.58 -7.75
C PHE A 160 0.58 -5.47 -7.60
N THR A 161 0.26 -6.28 -8.61
CA THR A 161 -0.82 -7.26 -8.52
C THR A 161 -0.53 -8.32 -7.46
N GLY A 162 0.72 -8.80 -7.37
CA GLY A 162 1.16 -9.70 -6.30
C GLY A 162 0.97 -9.07 -4.91
N MET A 163 1.38 -7.82 -4.73
CA MET A 163 1.18 -7.05 -3.49
C MET A 163 -0.31 -6.93 -3.15
N LEU A 164 -1.16 -6.60 -4.13
CA LEU A 164 -2.60 -6.51 -3.97
C LEU A 164 -3.19 -7.86 -3.53
N CYS A 165 -2.81 -8.96 -4.19
CA CYS A 165 -3.26 -10.30 -3.84
C CYS A 165 -2.82 -10.71 -2.45
N VAL A 166 -1.53 -10.62 -2.13
CA VAL A 166 -0.98 -11.00 -0.81
C VAL A 166 -1.66 -10.22 0.30
N TYR A 167 -1.78 -8.90 0.17
CA TYR A 167 -2.42 -8.08 1.19
C TYR A 167 -3.91 -8.36 1.30
N SER A 168 -4.63 -8.45 0.19
CA SER A 168 -6.08 -8.66 0.22
C SER A 168 -6.43 -10.04 0.75
N LEU A 169 -5.69 -11.10 0.38
CA LEU A 169 -5.88 -12.44 0.91
C LEU A 169 -5.54 -12.53 2.39
N PHE A 170 -4.41 -11.92 2.81
CA PHE A 170 -4.06 -11.84 4.22
C PHE A 170 -5.18 -11.13 4.99
N PHE A 171 -5.61 -9.96 4.54
CA PHE A 171 -6.64 -9.21 5.25
C PHE A 171 -7.99 -9.93 5.20
N ALA A 172 -8.36 -10.58 4.11
CA ALA A 172 -9.57 -11.42 4.04
C ALA A 172 -9.58 -12.53 5.09
N TRP A 173 -8.41 -13.15 5.27
CA TRP A 173 -8.24 -14.26 6.20
C TRP A 173 -8.35 -13.77 7.65
N ARG A 174 -7.95 -12.53 7.89
CA ARG A 174 -7.93 -11.90 9.21
C ARG A 174 -9.19 -11.10 9.52
N ALA A 175 -9.84 -10.52 8.53
CA ALA A 175 -10.95 -9.61 8.67
C ALA A 175 -12.22 -10.41 8.86
N ASN A 176 -12.54 -10.71 10.11
CA ASN A 176 -13.74 -11.44 10.46
C ASN A 176 -14.47 -10.69 11.61
N LEU A 177 -14.59 -9.38 11.42
CA LEU A 177 -15.40 -8.53 12.27
C LEU A 177 -16.83 -8.50 11.73
N ASP A 178 -17.79 -8.40 12.64
CA ASP A 178 -19.21 -8.25 12.33
C ASP A 178 -19.47 -6.89 11.66
N ILE A 179 -19.63 -6.90 10.33
CA ILE A 179 -19.81 -5.70 9.51
C ILE A 179 -21.17 -5.03 9.74
N THR A 180 -22.13 -5.74 10.36
CA THR A 180 -23.42 -5.15 10.69
C THR A 180 -23.28 -4.00 11.69
N LYS A 181 -22.20 -4.01 12.50
CA LYS A 181 -21.88 -2.94 13.42
C LYS A 181 -21.07 -1.84 12.71
N PRO A 182 -21.54 -0.58 12.72
CA PRO A 182 -20.91 0.50 11.98
C PRO A 182 -19.47 0.81 12.45
N LEU A 183 -19.18 0.59 13.74
CA LEU A 183 -17.82 0.71 14.29
C LEU A 183 -16.84 -0.25 13.60
N PHE A 184 -17.22 -1.51 13.44
CA PHE A 184 -16.36 -2.53 12.84
C PHE A 184 -16.22 -2.38 11.33
N MET A 185 -17.28 -1.91 10.67
CA MET A 185 -17.20 -1.52 9.27
C MET A 185 -16.12 -0.45 9.05
N GLY A 186 -16.12 0.62 9.84
CA GLY A 186 -15.10 1.67 9.73
C GLY A 186 -13.67 1.18 10.02
N VAL A 187 -13.51 0.19 10.92
CA VAL A 187 -12.21 -0.46 11.14
C VAL A 187 -11.77 -1.22 9.89
N VAL A 188 -12.65 -2.03 9.31
CA VAL A 188 -12.39 -2.80 8.08
C VAL A 188 -12.00 -1.86 6.94
N GLU A 189 -12.77 -0.80 6.69
CA GLU A 189 -12.50 0.19 5.63
C GLU A 189 -11.09 0.80 5.72
N ARG A 190 -10.60 1.11 6.92
CA ARG A 190 -9.25 1.68 7.11
C ARG A 190 -8.15 0.72 6.67
N PHE A 191 -8.31 -0.57 6.92
CA PHE A 191 -7.34 -1.57 6.48
C PHE A 191 -7.39 -1.79 4.97
N TRP A 192 -8.54 -1.61 4.31
CA TRP A 192 -8.64 -1.71 2.85
C TRP A 192 -7.97 -0.53 2.10
N MET A 193 -7.69 0.59 2.78
CA MET A 193 -7.03 1.76 2.16
C MET A 193 -5.69 1.40 1.49
N GLN A 194 -4.91 0.48 2.08
CA GLN A 194 -3.62 0.08 1.51
C GLN A 194 -3.80 -0.66 0.17
N SER A 195 -4.73 -1.62 0.08
CA SER A 195 -5.11 -2.26 -1.20
C SER A 195 -5.63 -1.26 -2.22
N ASN A 196 -6.49 -0.33 -1.78
CA ASN A 196 -7.07 0.70 -2.64
C ASN A 196 -5.99 1.60 -3.27
N ALA A 197 -4.89 1.86 -2.57
CA ALA A 197 -3.77 2.62 -3.12
C ALA A 197 -3.13 1.92 -4.33
N VAL A 198 -2.92 0.60 -4.26
CA VAL A 198 -2.37 -0.18 -5.39
C VAL A 198 -3.33 -0.21 -6.56
N VAL A 199 -4.62 -0.41 -6.26
CA VAL A 199 -5.68 -0.41 -7.26
C VAL A 199 -5.78 0.95 -7.97
N ALA A 200 -5.67 2.06 -7.24
CA ALA A 200 -5.66 3.41 -7.81
C ALA A 200 -4.45 3.62 -8.73
N VAL A 201 -3.26 3.15 -8.34
CA VAL A 201 -2.06 3.23 -9.20
C VAL A 201 -2.25 2.42 -10.48
N LEU A 202 -2.74 1.19 -10.39
CA LEU A 202 -2.96 0.33 -11.56
C LEU A 202 -4.08 0.88 -12.46
N ALA A 203 -5.15 1.42 -11.88
CA ALA A 203 -6.23 2.07 -12.62
C ALA A 203 -5.75 3.35 -13.33
N GLY A 204 -4.90 4.16 -12.67
CA GLY A 204 -4.29 5.34 -13.28
C GLY A 204 -3.41 5.01 -14.47
N LEU A 205 -2.58 3.95 -14.35
CA LEU A 205 -1.78 3.45 -15.47
C LEU A 205 -2.66 2.91 -16.62
N GLY A 206 -3.79 2.28 -16.27
CA GLY A 206 -4.84 1.87 -17.22
C GLY A 206 -5.42 3.04 -18.00
N LEU A 207 -5.88 4.06 -17.28
CA LEU A 207 -6.52 5.23 -17.86
C LEU A 207 -5.56 6.01 -18.78
N ALA A 208 -4.31 6.21 -18.37
CA ALA A 208 -3.29 6.89 -19.16
C ALA A 208 -3.09 6.26 -20.55
N ARG A 209 -3.35 4.95 -20.69
CA ARG A 209 -3.25 4.24 -21.98
C ARG A 209 -4.53 4.27 -22.81
N LEU A 210 -5.68 4.57 -22.20
CA LEU A 210 -6.95 4.70 -22.91
C LEU A 210 -7.11 6.08 -23.56
N VAL A 211 -6.49 7.12 -22.99
CA VAL A 211 -6.57 8.50 -23.50
C VAL A 211 -6.15 8.63 -24.97
N PRO A 212 -5.00 8.07 -25.42
CA PRO A 212 -4.62 8.13 -26.83
C PRO A 212 -5.57 7.37 -27.76
N LEU A 213 -6.19 6.28 -27.27
CA LEU A 213 -7.14 5.46 -28.04
C LEU A 213 -8.48 6.16 -28.22
N ALA A 214 -8.96 6.83 -27.17
CA ALA A 214 -10.13 7.69 -27.25
C ALA A 214 -9.89 8.83 -28.26
N GLY A 215 -8.72 9.48 -28.21
CA GLY A 215 -8.35 10.51 -29.19
C GLY A 215 -8.30 10.00 -30.63
N ALA A 216 -7.78 8.78 -30.85
CA ALA A 216 -7.75 8.14 -32.16
C ALA A 216 -9.15 7.77 -32.67
N ALA A 217 -10.04 7.27 -31.80
CA ALA A 217 -11.42 6.93 -32.14
C ALA A 217 -12.30 8.16 -32.41
N LEU A 218 -12.06 9.27 -31.68
CA LEU A 218 -12.77 10.54 -31.82
C LEU A 218 -12.18 11.47 -32.91
N GLN A 219 -11.24 10.98 -33.74
CA GLN A 219 -10.54 11.76 -34.79
C GLN A 219 -9.99 13.12 -34.33
N THR A 220 -9.72 13.27 -33.03
CA THR A 220 -9.32 14.55 -32.44
C THR A 220 -7.80 14.61 -32.38
N ARG A 221 -7.21 15.56 -33.13
CA ARG A 221 -5.76 15.59 -33.40
C ARG A 221 -4.87 15.86 -32.18
N ARG A 222 -5.43 16.30 -31.05
CA ARG A 222 -4.77 16.48 -29.74
C ARG A 222 -5.85 16.82 -28.70
N VAL A 223 -6.10 15.92 -27.76
CA VAL A 223 -6.81 16.28 -26.52
C VAL A 223 -5.85 17.18 -25.73
N PRO A 224 -6.26 18.37 -25.26
CA PRO A 224 -5.36 19.21 -24.46
C PRO A 224 -4.99 18.47 -23.16
N PRO A 225 -3.74 18.57 -22.68
CA PRO A 225 -3.28 17.80 -21.52
C PRO A 225 -4.13 18.00 -20.26
N CYS A 226 -4.77 19.17 -20.12
CA CYS A 226 -5.69 19.46 -19.03
C CYS A 226 -6.97 18.60 -19.05
N LEU A 227 -7.43 18.17 -20.23
CA LEU A 227 -8.62 17.32 -20.36
C LEU A 227 -8.38 15.88 -19.87
N GLU A 228 -7.12 15.42 -19.87
CA GLU A 228 -6.74 14.08 -19.38
C GLU A 228 -6.99 13.93 -17.87
N TRP A 229 -6.99 15.05 -17.14
CA TRP A 229 -7.23 15.10 -15.69
C TRP A 229 -8.72 15.07 -15.33
N LEU A 230 -9.63 15.44 -16.23
CA LEU A 230 -11.07 15.44 -15.97
C LEU A 230 -11.63 14.10 -15.49
N PRO A 231 -11.32 12.93 -16.11
CA PRO A 231 -11.79 11.65 -15.60
C PRO A 231 -11.23 11.32 -14.21
N ALA A 232 -9.97 11.66 -13.94
CA ALA A 232 -9.38 11.48 -12.61
C ALA A 232 -10.08 12.38 -11.56
N LEU A 233 -10.31 13.65 -11.89
CA LEU A 233 -11.03 14.60 -11.03
C LEU A 233 -12.48 14.18 -10.79
N ALA A 234 -13.18 13.69 -11.82
CA ALA A 234 -14.55 13.18 -11.70
C ALA A 234 -14.61 11.93 -10.80
N LEU A 235 -13.65 11.01 -10.92
CA LEU A 235 -13.55 9.83 -10.05
C LEU A 235 -13.28 10.23 -8.59
N VAL A 236 -12.34 11.15 -8.36
CA VAL A 236 -12.04 11.67 -7.02
C VAL A 236 -13.26 12.38 -6.43
N ALA A 237 -13.92 13.25 -7.19
CA ALA A 237 -15.13 13.95 -6.75
C ALA A 237 -16.28 12.98 -6.44
N SER A 238 -16.47 11.95 -7.27
CA SER A 238 -17.46 10.89 -7.03
C SER A 238 -17.14 10.12 -5.75
N GLN A 239 -15.87 9.77 -5.52
CA GLN A 239 -15.45 9.06 -4.31
C GLN A 239 -15.63 9.92 -3.06
N ILE A 240 -15.28 11.22 -3.12
CA ILE A 240 -15.51 12.19 -2.03
C ILE A 240 -17.01 12.30 -1.75
N TRP A 241 -17.82 12.59 -2.75
CA TRP A 241 -19.28 12.73 -2.61
C TRP A 241 -19.89 11.47 -2.00
N ALA A 242 -19.47 10.31 -2.48
CA ALA A 242 -20.02 9.05 -2.05
C ALA A 242 -19.44 8.57 -0.69
N ASN A 243 -18.37 9.18 -0.17
CA ASN A 243 -17.92 9.02 1.22
C ASN A 243 -18.75 9.92 2.15
N TYR A 244 -18.93 11.20 1.80
CA TYR A 244 -19.72 12.15 2.61
C TYR A 244 -21.20 11.77 2.71
N ARG A 245 -21.79 11.20 1.67
CA ARG A 245 -23.20 10.75 1.68
C ARG A 245 -23.48 9.65 2.73
N TYR A 246 -22.48 8.83 3.08
CA TYR A 246 -22.65 7.70 4.00
C TYR A 246 -22.19 8.01 5.44
N GLN A 247 -21.51 9.14 5.67
CA GLN A 247 -21.09 9.59 7.01
C GLN A 247 -22.18 10.34 7.80
N ILE A 248 -23.42 10.44 7.29
CA ILE A 248 -24.55 11.09 7.99
C ILE A 248 -25.45 10.06 8.71
N PRO A 249 -24.97 9.39 9.78
CA PRO A 249 -25.90 9.06 10.87
C PRO A 249 -25.38 9.30 12.30
N TRP A 250 -24.15 9.80 12.50
CA TRP A 250 -23.61 9.93 13.87
C TRP A 250 -24.17 11.13 14.65
N GLU A 251 -24.59 12.19 13.96
CA GLU A 251 -25.19 13.39 14.59
C GLU A 251 -26.65 13.18 15.03
N ARG A 252 -27.28 12.05 14.70
CA ARG A 252 -28.67 11.74 15.09
C ARG A 252 -28.81 10.76 16.26
N ALA A 253 -27.70 10.40 16.90
CA ALA A 253 -27.66 9.46 18.03
C ALA A 253 -27.04 10.09 19.29
N GLY A 254 -27.29 11.38 19.51
CA GLY A 254 -27.03 12.09 20.77
C GLY A 254 -28.34 12.49 21.42
#